data_AF-S1RWG0-F1
#
_entry.id   AF-S1RWG0-F1
#
_cell.length_a   1.000
_cell.length_b   1.000
_cell.length_c   1.000
_cell.angle_alpha   90.00
_cell.angle_beta   90.00
_cell.angle_gamma   90.00
#
_symmetry.space_group_name_H-M   'P 1'
#
loop_
_entity.id
_entity.type
_entity.pdbx_description
1 polymer ?
#
loop_
_entity_poly.entity_id
_entity_poly.type
_entity_poly.pdbx_seq_one_letter_code
_entity_poly.pdbx_strand_id
1 'polypeptide(L)'
;MLKKLKTDCSTFIKIVASERPSIQEMNENDRRESTEGQPLFLGEEVIPQLEELRLSKIDDIEMISDNQFRADFFHQITVFEVNGSNFPIGFVQRLNNLENLELFCCDFKDPVSCEGNVAEKPDAGTLSRIRKLKLGFCENLRYICKKASKLGHILSNLETLEVLWCNDLINFGPSSASFRNLTTLEVERCNKMINLVTPSVVQSLAQVTKIRIEYCERMTEIVANEGDEATYENEITFSKLKYLELYHLQSLASFWPGNHTFKFPSLEDLIVSSCPSLKVFSQGVSTTPQLQRVKESRNDHRGRWAGDLNTTIQQLYSEKV
;
A
#
# COMPACT_ATOMS: atom_id res chain seq x y z
N MET A 1 8.37 -21.64 -21.53
CA MET A 1 7.49 -22.06 -20.43
C MET A 1 6.81 -20.82 -19.85
N LEU A 2 5.56 -20.96 -19.38
CA LEU A 2 4.72 -19.83 -18.96
C LEU A 2 5.17 -19.33 -17.57
N LYS A 3 5.62 -18.08 -17.47
CA LYS A 3 6.07 -17.46 -16.20
C LYS A 3 5.03 -16.55 -15.55
N LYS A 4 4.02 -16.12 -16.30
CA LYS A 4 2.99 -15.19 -15.85
C LYS A 4 1.63 -15.79 -16.16
N LEU A 5 0.78 -15.84 -15.15
CA LEU A 5 -0.62 -16.23 -15.31
C LEU A 5 -1.50 -15.07 -14.90
N LYS A 6 -2.41 -14.68 -15.79
CA LYS A 6 -3.45 -13.70 -15.52
C LYS A 6 -4.79 -14.31 -15.88
N THR A 7 -5.72 -14.40 -14.93
CA THR A 7 -7.11 -14.75 -15.23
C THR A 7 -7.81 -13.51 -15.76
N ASP A 8 -8.68 -13.65 -16.76
CA ASP A 8 -9.56 -12.56 -17.20
C ASP A 8 -10.99 -12.78 -16.69
N CYS A 9 -11.82 -11.74 -16.71
CA CYS A 9 -13.18 -11.81 -16.16
C CYS A 9 -14.10 -12.83 -16.88
N SER A 10 -13.72 -13.29 -18.07
CA SER A 10 -14.48 -14.19 -18.95
C SER A 10 -14.02 -15.66 -18.87
N THR A 11 -12.80 -15.91 -18.41
CA THR A 11 -12.18 -17.23 -18.47
C THR A 11 -12.32 -17.91 -17.13
N PHE A 12 -13.19 -18.92 -17.05
CA PHE A 12 -13.08 -19.94 -16.00
C PHE A 12 -11.78 -20.72 -16.27
N ILE A 13 -10.69 -20.34 -15.61
CA ILE A 13 -9.54 -21.24 -15.58
C ILE A 13 -9.93 -22.37 -14.62
N LYS A 14 -10.17 -23.59 -15.14
CA LYS A 14 -10.13 -24.78 -14.30
C LYS A 14 -8.68 -25.22 -14.20
N ILE A 15 -8.00 -24.83 -13.12
CA ILE A 15 -6.70 -25.42 -12.79
C ILE A 15 -7.01 -26.74 -12.09
N VAL A 16 -6.94 -27.84 -12.84
CA VAL A 16 -7.23 -29.17 -12.30
C VAL A 16 -5.93 -29.79 -11.80
N ALA A 17 -5.91 -30.26 -10.55
CA ALA A 17 -4.87 -31.16 -10.06
C ALA A 17 -5.04 -32.50 -10.80
N SER A 18 -3.98 -33.02 -11.43
CA SER A 18 -4.07 -34.24 -12.21
C SER A 18 -4.18 -35.46 -11.28
N GLU A 19 -5.37 -35.77 -10.78
CA GLU A 19 -5.67 -37.16 -10.43
C GLU A 19 -5.79 -37.92 -11.75
N ARG A 20 -4.72 -38.57 -12.20
CA ARG A 20 -4.82 -39.53 -13.30
C ARG A 20 -5.85 -40.58 -12.89
N PRO A 21 -7.01 -40.71 -13.55
CA PRO A 21 -7.77 -41.94 -13.43
C PRO A 21 -6.92 -42.99 -14.12
N SER A 22 -6.64 -44.08 -13.42
CA SER A 22 -6.11 -45.30 -14.00
C SER A 22 -6.83 -45.57 -15.32
N ILE A 23 -6.07 -45.73 -16.41
CA ILE A 23 -6.60 -46.12 -17.71
C ILE A 23 -7.21 -47.52 -17.55
N GLN A 24 -8.51 -47.57 -17.25
CA GLN A 24 -9.39 -48.71 -17.46
C GLN A 24 -10.82 -48.18 -17.36
N GLU A 25 -11.59 -48.42 -18.44
CA GLU A 25 -12.99 -48.02 -18.66
C GLU A 25 -13.20 -46.65 -19.34
N MET A 26 -12.79 -46.57 -20.62
CA MET A 26 -13.53 -45.76 -21.59
C MET A 26 -14.86 -46.44 -21.92
N ASN A 27 -15.97 -45.70 -21.90
CA ASN A 27 -17.14 -46.03 -22.71
C ASN A 27 -17.19 -45.11 -23.94
N GLU A 28 -17.38 -45.69 -25.12
CA GLU A 28 -17.32 -45.02 -26.43
C GLU A 28 -18.47 -44.01 -26.70
N ASN A 29 -19.37 -43.77 -25.74
CA ASN A 29 -20.50 -42.85 -25.89
C ASN A 29 -20.25 -41.42 -25.38
N ASP A 30 -19.18 -41.15 -24.63
CA ASP A 30 -18.87 -39.79 -24.14
C ASP A 30 -18.11 -38.93 -25.17
N ARG A 31 -17.89 -39.45 -26.37
CA ARG A 31 -17.20 -38.71 -27.45
C ARG A 31 -18.05 -37.61 -28.12
N ARG A 32 -19.31 -37.38 -27.70
CA ARG A 32 -20.24 -36.50 -28.43
C ARG A 32 -20.67 -35.21 -27.73
N GLU A 33 -20.04 -34.82 -26.64
CA GLU A 33 -20.11 -33.45 -26.11
C GLU A 33 -18.70 -32.88 -25.97
N SER A 34 -18.04 -32.67 -27.11
CA SER A 34 -16.70 -32.08 -27.20
C SER A 34 -16.69 -30.86 -28.11
N THR A 35 -17.55 -29.88 -27.83
CA THR A 35 -17.50 -28.56 -28.48
C THR A 35 -18.01 -27.46 -27.55
N GLU A 36 -17.24 -27.12 -26.54
CA GLU A 36 -17.11 -25.74 -26.03
C GLU A 36 -15.76 -25.66 -25.28
N GLY A 37 -14.88 -24.76 -25.74
CA GLY A 37 -13.43 -24.81 -25.52
C GLY A 37 -13.01 -24.81 -24.04
N GLN A 38 -12.31 -25.85 -23.62
CA GLN A 38 -11.67 -25.92 -22.31
C GLN A 38 -10.19 -25.50 -22.42
N PRO A 39 -9.75 -24.44 -21.72
CA PRO A 39 -8.35 -24.32 -21.34
C PRO A 39 -8.13 -25.15 -20.07
N LEU A 40 -7.80 -26.45 -20.24
CA LEU A 40 -7.32 -27.30 -19.15
C LEU A 40 -5.85 -26.93 -18.89
N PHE A 41 -5.58 -26.14 -17.86
CA PHE A 41 -4.21 -25.97 -17.37
C PHE A 41 -3.93 -27.08 -16.35
N LEU A 42 -2.97 -27.94 -16.65
CA LEU A 42 -2.40 -28.89 -15.68
C LEU A 42 -1.65 -28.06 -14.63
N GLY A 43 -2.32 -27.78 -13.50
CA GLY A 43 -1.77 -26.93 -12.44
C GLY A 43 -0.42 -27.42 -11.92
N GLU A 44 -0.19 -28.72 -11.95
CA GLU A 44 1.05 -29.36 -11.49
C GLU A 44 2.27 -29.06 -12.36
N GLU A 45 2.08 -28.82 -13.67
CA GLU A 45 3.20 -28.52 -14.57
C GLU A 45 3.48 -27.01 -14.64
N VAL A 46 2.44 -26.19 -14.50
CA VAL A 46 2.51 -24.74 -14.76
C VAL A 46 2.79 -23.95 -13.48
N ILE A 47 2.08 -24.22 -12.37
CA ILE A 47 2.18 -23.44 -11.13
C ILE A 47 3.62 -23.39 -10.59
N PRO A 48 4.38 -24.51 -10.54
CA PRO A 48 5.76 -24.50 -10.05
C PRO A 48 6.74 -23.60 -10.81
N GLN A 49 6.35 -23.06 -11.96
CA GLN A 49 7.17 -22.22 -12.82
C GLN A 49 6.70 -20.76 -12.87
N LEU A 50 5.57 -20.44 -12.22
CA LEU A 50 5.01 -19.10 -12.25
C LEU A 50 5.79 -18.16 -11.32
N GLU A 51 6.17 -17.01 -11.87
CA GLU A 51 6.77 -15.90 -11.14
C GLU A 51 5.72 -14.84 -10.79
N GLU A 52 4.72 -14.66 -11.66
CA GLU A 52 3.61 -13.73 -11.45
C GLU A 52 2.26 -14.43 -11.56
N LEU A 53 1.42 -14.24 -10.55
CA LEU A 53 0.04 -14.74 -10.51
C LEU A 53 -0.92 -13.58 -10.30
N ARG A 54 -1.81 -13.34 -11.27
CA ARG A 54 -2.82 -12.28 -11.21
C ARG A 54 -4.21 -12.88 -11.36
N LEU A 55 -5.03 -12.72 -10.32
CA LEU A 55 -6.36 -13.32 -10.22
C LEU A 55 -7.42 -12.21 -10.24
N SER A 56 -8.30 -12.26 -11.24
CA SER A 56 -9.36 -11.28 -11.43
C SER A 56 -10.60 -11.54 -10.57
N LYS A 57 -10.74 -12.73 -9.97
CA LYS A 57 -11.86 -13.09 -9.09
C LYS A 57 -11.37 -13.83 -7.85
N ILE A 58 -12.11 -13.68 -6.75
CA ILE A 58 -11.84 -14.41 -5.50
C ILE A 58 -12.08 -15.92 -5.65
N ASP A 59 -13.05 -16.34 -6.48
CA ASP A 59 -13.33 -17.77 -6.75
C ASP A 59 -12.11 -18.47 -7.37
N ASP A 60 -11.27 -17.74 -8.11
CA ASP A 60 -10.00 -18.27 -8.63
C ASP A 60 -9.04 -18.63 -7.49
N ILE A 61 -9.09 -17.90 -6.37
CA ILE A 61 -8.31 -18.17 -5.16
C ILE A 61 -8.87 -19.39 -4.45
N GLU A 62 -10.19 -19.47 -4.22
CA GLU A 62 -10.80 -20.65 -3.57
C GLU A 62 -10.39 -21.93 -4.31
N MET A 63 -10.49 -21.94 -5.63
CA MET A 63 -10.10 -23.07 -6.47
C MET A 63 -8.63 -23.50 -6.31
N ILE A 64 -7.68 -22.57 -6.13
CA ILE A 64 -6.26 -22.91 -5.93
C ILE A 64 -5.86 -23.05 -4.44
N SER A 65 -6.70 -22.55 -3.53
CA SER A 65 -6.40 -22.45 -2.09
C SER A 65 -7.00 -23.60 -1.27
N ASP A 66 -7.91 -24.39 -1.83
CA ASP A 66 -8.51 -25.63 -1.28
C ASP A 66 -7.52 -26.77 -0.95
N ASN A 67 -6.24 -26.45 -0.72
CA ASN A 67 -5.13 -27.37 -0.51
C ASN A 67 -4.94 -28.40 -1.63
N GLN A 68 -5.56 -28.19 -2.80
CA GLN A 68 -5.37 -29.04 -3.98
C GLN A 68 -3.91 -29.07 -4.43
N PHE A 69 -3.21 -27.94 -4.27
CA PHE A 69 -1.78 -27.84 -4.56
C PHE A 69 -0.99 -27.82 -3.26
N ARG A 70 0.21 -28.39 -3.25
CA ARG A 70 1.13 -28.26 -2.11
C ARG A 70 1.73 -26.86 -2.07
N ALA A 71 2.09 -26.35 -0.89
CA ALA A 71 2.65 -25.00 -0.75
C ALA A 71 3.97 -24.80 -1.52
N ASP A 72 4.76 -25.87 -1.70
CA ASP A 72 5.98 -25.84 -2.50
C ASP A 72 5.73 -25.60 -3.99
N PHE A 73 4.50 -25.70 -4.50
CA PHE A 73 4.22 -25.37 -5.90
C PHE A 73 4.29 -23.86 -6.14
N PHE A 74 4.05 -23.05 -5.12
CA PHE A 74 4.02 -21.59 -5.28
C PHE A 74 5.38 -20.93 -4.99
N HIS A 75 6.46 -21.72 -4.88
CA HIS A 75 7.78 -21.24 -4.47
C HIS A 75 8.42 -20.26 -5.46
N GLN A 76 8.05 -20.25 -6.75
CA GLN A 76 8.60 -19.27 -7.70
C GLN A 76 7.84 -17.94 -7.72
N ILE A 77 6.65 -17.87 -7.09
CA ILE A 77 5.80 -16.68 -7.16
C ILE A 77 6.39 -15.55 -6.33
N THR A 78 6.70 -14.45 -7.01
CA THR A 78 7.23 -13.21 -6.44
C THR A 78 6.24 -12.05 -6.52
N VAL A 79 5.28 -12.12 -7.45
CA VAL A 79 4.21 -11.13 -7.62
C VAL A 79 2.85 -11.82 -7.54
N PHE A 80 2.00 -11.29 -6.67
CA PHE A 80 0.62 -11.73 -6.53
C PHE A 80 -0.33 -10.53 -6.60
N GLU A 81 -1.21 -10.55 -7.58
CA GLU A 81 -2.32 -9.60 -7.70
C GLU A 81 -3.63 -10.35 -7.50
N VAL A 82 -4.52 -9.79 -6.70
CA VAL A 82 -5.89 -10.26 -6.57
C VAL A 82 -6.86 -9.10 -6.71
N ASN A 83 -7.92 -9.33 -7.47
CA ASN A 83 -9.13 -8.53 -7.47
C ASN A 83 -10.28 -9.36 -6.88
N GLY A 84 -10.91 -8.91 -5.80
CA GLY A 84 -11.99 -9.69 -5.19
C GLY A 84 -12.40 -9.20 -3.82
N SER A 85 -13.56 -9.67 -3.34
CA SER A 85 -14.24 -9.11 -2.19
C SER A 85 -13.60 -9.40 -0.83
N ASN A 86 -12.83 -10.46 -0.60
CA ASN A 86 -12.22 -10.72 0.72
C ASN A 86 -10.70 -10.82 0.65
N PHE A 87 -9.97 -10.28 1.64
CA PHE A 87 -8.51 -10.39 1.68
C PHE A 87 -8.03 -11.84 1.92
N PRO A 88 -7.33 -12.49 0.96
CA PRO A 88 -7.01 -13.92 1.01
C PRO A 88 -5.72 -14.22 1.82
N ILE A 89 -5.68 -13.82 3.09
CA ILE A 89 -4.46 -13.94 3.93
C ILE A 89 -3.90 -15.36 3.99
N GLY A 90 -4.77 -16.38 4.06
CA GLY A 90 -4.34 -17.78 4.15
C GLY A 90 -3.61 -18.24 2.90
N PHE A 91 -4.02 -17.77 1.71
CA PHE A 91 -3.32 -18.06 0.47
C PHE A 91 -2.00 -17.28 0.37
N VAL A 92 -2.00 -15.99 0.72
CA VAL A 92 -0.79 -15.15 0.74
C VAL A 92 0.30 -15.77 1.63
N GLN A 93 -0.06 -16.36 2.77
CA GLN A 93 0.87 -17.04 3.67
C GLN A 93 1.55 -18.27 3.06
N ARG A 94 0.99 -18.85 1.98
CA ARG A 94 1.58 -19.99 1.26
C ARG A 94 2.62 -19.55 0.23
N LEU A 95 2.67 -18.26 -0.09
CA LEU A 95 3.57 -17.67 -1.08
C LEU A 95 4.90 -17.26 -0.42
N ASN A 96 5.75 -18.24 -0.13
CA ASN A 96 6.96 -18.05 0.70
C ASN A 96 8.02 -17.09 0.12
N ASN A 97 7.99 -16.83 -1.18
CA ASN A 97 8.92 -15.95 -1.88
C ASN A 97 8.24 -14.68 -2.42
N LEU A 98 7.04 -14.36 -1.94
CA LEU A 98 6.29 -13.19 -2.39
C LEU A 98 7.00 -11.88 -2.00
N GLU A 99 7.26 -11.04 -2.99
CA GLU A 99 7.87 -9.72 -2.81
C GLU A 99 6.88 -8.58 -3.08
N ASN A 100 5.97 -8.76 -4.03
CA ASN A 100 4.99 -7.76 -4.45
C ASN A 100 3.56 -8.28 -4.28
N LEU A 101 2.80 -7.64 -3.39
CA LEU A 101 1.40 -7.94 -3.15
C LEU A 101 0.53 -6.78 -3.62
N GLU A 102 -0.38 -7.05 -4.55
CA GLU A 102 -1.35 -6.08 -5.08
C GLU A 102 -2.77 -6.55 -4.78
N LEU A 103 -3.52 -5.75 -4.03
CA LEU A 103 -4.90 -6.02 -3.61
C LEU A 103 -5.82 -4.99 -4.22
N PHE A 104 -6.77 -5.43 -5.05
CA PHE A 104 -7.77 -4.59 -5.69
C PHE A 104 -9.18 -4.99 -5.27
N CYS A 105 -10.03 -4.00 -5.01
CA CYS A 105 -11.44 -4.18 -4.66
C CYS A 105 -11.67 -5.10 -3.43
N CYS A 106 -10.66 -5.24 -2.55
CA CYS A 106 -10.75 -6.06 -1.35
C CYS A 106 -11.56 -5.39 -0.26
N ASP A 107 -12.47 -6.14 0.34
CA ASP A 107 -13.22 -5.73 1.52
C ASP A 107 -12.47 -6.13 2.80
N PHE A 108 -12.36 -5.16 3.69
CA PHE A 108 -11.79 -5.32 5.03
C PHE A 108 -12.90 -5.30 6.11
N LYS A 109 -14.13 -5.71 5.75
CA LYS A 109 -15.36 -5.63 6.57
C LYS A 109 -15.33 -6.26 7.96
N ASP A 110 -14.36 -7.10 8.30
CA ASP A 110 -14.26 -7.67 9.65
C ASP A 110 -12.86 -7.58 10.30
N PRO A 111 -12.81 -7.21 11.60
CA PRO A 111 -11.64 -7.42 12.41
C PRO A 111 -11.58 -8.91 12.72
N VAL A 112 -10.52 -9.60 12.30
CA VAL A 112 -9.92 -10.50 13.28
C VAL A 112 -9.34 -9.57 14.33
N SER A 113 -10.19 -9.16 15.28
CA SER A 113 -9.73 -8.96 16.63
C SER A 113 -9.09 -10.30 16.97
N CYS A 114 -7.77 -10.34 17.14
CA CYS A 114 -7.25 -11.32 18.06
C CYS A 114 -7.83 -10.93 19.42
N GLU A 115 -8.99 -11.48 19.76
CA GLU A 115 -9.30 -11.72 21.17
C GLU A 115 -8.36 -12.82 21.63
N GLY A 116 -7.14 -12.38 21.92
CA GLY A 116 -6.15 -13.13 22.62
C GLY A 116 -5.60 -12.21 23.69
N ASN A 117 -6.20 -12.24 24.89
CA ASN A 117 -5.46 -11.90 26.11
C ASN A 117 -4.44 -13.01 26.38
N VAL A 118 -3.48 -13.13 25.48
CA VAL A 118 -2.26 -13.88 25.68
C VAL A 118 -1.21 -13.03 25.00
N ALA A 119 -0.12 -12.73 25.68
CA ALA A 119 1.10 -12.36 25.00
C ALA A 119 1.47 -13.54 24.09
N GLU A 120 0.89 -13.60 22.89
CA GLU A 120 1.35 -14.46 21.83
C GLU A 120 2.78 -13.99 21.58
N LYS A 121 3.73 -14.81 22.05
CA LYS A 121 5.10 -14.71 21.60
C LYS A 121 5.01 -14.65 20.06
N PRO A 122 5.67 -13.68 19.42
CA PRO A 122 5.69 -13.63 17.96
C PRO A 122 6.17 -15.00 17.52
N ASP A 123 5.33 -15.70 16.76
CA ASP A 123 5.70 -17.01 16.26
C ASP A 123 7.01 -16.83 15.50
N ALA A 124 8.05 -17.51 15.95
CA ALA A 124 9.38 -17.38 15.41
C ALA A 124 9.41 -18.08 14.05
N GLY A 125 9.01 -17.38 12.98
CA GLY A 125 9.09 -17.86 11.60
C GLY A 125 7.79 -17.59 10.87
N THR A 126 7.64 -16.50 10.12
CA THR A 126 8.41 -16.23 8.91
C THR A 126 8.31 -14.74 8.65
N LEU A 127 9.45 -14.02 8.63
CA LEU A 127 9.45 -12.62 8.20
C LEU A 127 8.94 -12.57 6.75
N SER A 128 7.83 -11.86 6.53
CA SER A 128 7.30 -11.66 5.19
C SER A 128 8.39 -11.06 4.30
N ARG A 129 8.64 -11.64 3.13
CA ARG A 129 9.57 -11.10 2.13
C ARG A 129 8.94 -9.99 1.29
N ILE A 130 7.68 -9.64 1.57
CA ILE A 130 6.94 -8.63 0.84
C ILE A 130 7.61 -7.27 1.06
N ARG A 131 8.08 -6.68 -0.03
CA ARG A 131 8.71 -5.36 -0.09
C ARG A 131 7.76 -4.31 -0.64
N LYS A 132 6.79 -4.71 -1.47
CA LYS A 132 5.79 -3.81 -2.05
C LYS A 132 4.38 -4.27 -1.74
N LEU A 133 3.56 -3.32 -1.28
CA LEU A 133 2.13 -3.50 -1.04
C LEU A 133 1.39 -2.40 -1.79
N LYS A 134 0.48 -2.81 -2.66
CA LYS A 134 -0.43 -1.92 -3.38
C LYS A 134 -1.86 -2.25 -2.99
N LEU A 135 -2.60 -1.25 -2.53
CA LEU A 135 -4.01 -1.34 -2.18
C LEU A 135 -4.80 -0.44 -3.13
N GLY A 136 -5.77 -0.99 -3.85
CA GLY A 136 -6.56 -0.27 -4.85
C GLY A 136 -8.06 -0.50 -4.65
N PHE A 137 -8.86 0.56 -4.57
CA PHE A 137 -10.33 0.45 -4.46
C PHE A 137 -10.81 -0.42 -3.28
N CYS A 138 -10.03 -0.54 -2.21
CA CYS A 138 -10.39 -1.38 -1.07
C CYS A 138 -11.51 -0.73 -0.24
N GLU A 139 -12.51 -1.52 0.12
CA GLU A 139 -13.64 -1.08 0.94
C GLU A 139 -13.40 -1.40 2.42
N ASN A 140 -13.99 -0.60 3.32
CA ASN A 140 -13.95 -0.80 4.78
C ASN A 140 -12.54 -0.79 5.42
N LEU A 141 -11.51 -0.48 4.64
CA LEU A 141 -10.15 -0.25 5.11
C LEU A 141 -10.05 1.12 5.79
N ARG A 142 -10.36 1.19 7.08
CA ARG A 142 -10.28 2.45 7.85
C ARG A 142 -8.86 2.83 8.28
N TYR A 143 -8.02 1.83 8.56
CA TYR A 143 -6.64 1.98 9.01
C TYR A 143 -5.76 0.92 8.36
N ILE A 144 -4.54 1.28 7.98
CA ILE A 144 -3.56 0.32 7.43
C ILE A 144 -2.94 -0.51 8.56
N CYS A 145 -2.50 0.17 9.62
CA CYS A 145 -1.95 -0.43 10.82
C CYS A 145 -3.03 -0.46 11.90
N LYS A 146 -3.42 -1.66 12.31
CA LYS A 146 -4.13 -1.88 13.58
C LYS A 146 -3.31 -2.83 14.43
N LYS A 147 -3.25 -2.60 15.75
CA LYS A 147 -2.77 -3.63 16.70
C LYS A 147 -3.56 -4.92 16.41
N ALA A 148 -2.85 -6.02 16.19
CA ALA A 148 -3.40 -7.33 15.77
C ALA A 148 -4.03 -7.42 14.37
N SER A 149 -3.72 -6.53 13.43
CA SER A 149 -4.18 -6.69 12.03
C SER A 149 -3.45 -7.80 11.28
N LYS A 150 -4.16 -8.49 10.38
CA LYS A 150 -3.59 -9.45 9.39
C LYS A 150 -2.45 -8.86 8.56
N LEU A 151 -2.47 -7.54 8.33
CA LEU A 151 -1.41 -6.83 7.61
C LEU A 151 -0.16 -6.55 8.47
N GLY A 152 -0.26 -6.58 9.80
CA GLY A 152 0.80 -6.14 10.71
C GLY A 152 2.17 -6.80 10.46
N HIS A 153 2.20 -8.09 10.10
CA HIS A 153 3.44 -8.82 9.80
C HIS A 153 4.09 -8.39 8.47
N ILE A 154 3.30 -7.90 7.51
CA ILE A 154 3.77 -7.44 6.19
C ILE A 154 4.46 -6.08 6.31
N LEU A 155 3.92 -5.19 7.16
CA LEU A 155 4.32 -3.77 7.20
C LEU A 155 5.73 -3.52 7.76
N SER A 156 6.36 -4.52 8.40
CA SER A 156 7.70 -4.36 9.01
C SER A 156 8.85 -4.40 8.00
N ASN A 157 8.70 -5.14 6.89
CA ASN A 157 9.72 -5.27 5.83
C ASN A 157 9.38 -4.47 4.57
N LEU A 158 8.26 -3.76 4.59
CA LEU A 158 7.76 -3.03 3.45
C LEU A 158 8.67 -1.86 3.08
N GLU A 159 9.08 -1.81 1.82
CA GLU A 159 9.88 -0.73 1.23
C GLU A 159 9.02 0.24 0.42
N THR A 160 7.91 -0.24 -0.18
CA THR A 160 6.98 0.55 -0.98
C THR A 160 5.53 0.30 -0.56
N LEU A 161 4.79 1.37 -0.29
CA LEU A 161 3.36 1.35 -0.02
C LEU A 161 2.63 2.28 -1.00
N GLU A 162 1.72 1.71 -1.78
CA GLU A 162 0.82 2.44 -2.69
C GLU A 162 -0.62 2.23 -2.22
N VAL A 163 -1.37 3.32 -1.98
CA VAL A 163 -2.77 3.26 -1.54
C VAL A 163 -3.63 4.15 -2.43
N LEU A 164 -4.47 3.53 -3.24
CA LEU A 164 -5.16 4.17 -4.36
C LEU A 164 -6.67 3.95 -4.21
N TRP A 165 -7.45 5.03 -4.24
CA TRP A 165 -8.92 4.96 -4.28
C TRP A 165 -9.57 4.22 -3.08
N CYS A 166 -8.88 4.14 -1.93
CA CYS A 166 -9.40 3.54 -0.71
C CYS A 166 -10.21 4.58 0.08
N ASN A 167 -11.47 4.78 -0.32
CA ASN A 167 -12.29 5.89 0.17
C ASN A 167 -12.69 5.80 1.65
N ASP A 168 -12.58 4.63 2.29
CA ASP A 168 -12.86 4.47 3.72
C ASP A 168 -11.67 4.74 4.64
N LEU A 169 -10.47 4.92 4.07
CA LEU A 169 -9.25 5.14 4.83
C LEU A 169 -9.29 6.49 5.54
N ILE A 170 -9.07 6.47 6.86
CA ILE A 170 -9.06 7.66 7.72
C ILE A 170 -7.64 8.16 7.92
N ASN A 171 -6.72 7.25 8.29
CA ASN A 171 -5.28 7.45 8.42
C ASN A 171 -4.57 6.09 8.53
N PHE A 172 -3.25 6.08 8.71
CA PHE A 172 -2.49 4.82 8.77
C PHE A 172 -2.62 4.08 10.11
N GLY A 173 -3.18 4.69 11.15
CA GLY A 173 -3.36 4.10 12.48
C GLY A 173 -2.11 4.17 13.37
N PRO A 174 -2.25 3.99 14.69
CA PRO A 174 -1.20 4.24 15.67
C PRO A 174 -0.29 3.00 15.85
N SER A 175 0.78 2.91 15.05
CA SER A 175 1.79 1.85 15.21
C SER A 175 3.19 2.35 14.89
N SER A 176 3.99 2.61 15.93
CA SER A 176 5.40 3.00 15.82
C SER A 176 6.32 1.87 15.34
N ALA A 177 5.84 0.63 15.35
CA ALA A 177 6.61 -0.54 14.88
C ALA A 177 6.49 -0.78 13.36
N SER A 178 5.49 -0.20 12.71
CA SER A 178 5.18 -0.41 11.30
C SER A 178 6.01 0.54 10.42
N PHE A 179 6.34 0.15 9.18
CA PHE A 179 7.01 1.00 8.17
C PHE A 179 8.50 1.32 8.38
N ARG A 180 9.21 0.62 9.27
CA ARG A 180 10.63 0.88 9.58
C ARG A 180 11.57 0.86 8.37
N ASN A 181 11.24 0.08 7.35
CA ASN A 181 12.02 -0.06 6.11
C ASN A 181 11.41 0.71 4.93
N LEU A 182 10.33 1.46 5.15
CA LEU A 182 9.58 2.10 4.08
C LEU A 182 10.43 3.22 3.46
N THR A 183 10.59 3.17 2.15
CA THR A 183 11.33 4.16 1.34
C THR A 183 10.40 4.98 0.47
N THR A 184 9.35 4.35 -0.06
CA THR A 184 8.38 4.99 -0.97
C THR A 184 6.98 4.88 -0.43
N LEU A 185 6.30 6.01 -0.37
CA LEU A 185 4.91 6.12 0.08
C LEU A 185 4.09 6.94 -0.92
N GLU A 186 3.10 6.30 -1.54
CA GLU A 186 2.17 6.96 -2.46
C GLU A 186 0.72 6.76 -2.02
N VAL A 187 -0.03 7.85 -1.92
CA VAL A 187 -1.45 7.85 -1.58
C VAL A 187 -2.21 8.68 -2.61
N GLU A 188 -3.22 8.11 -3.24
CA GLU A 188 -4.03 8.78 -4.26
C GLU A 188 -5.52 8.55 -4.02
N ARG A 189 -6.34 9.61 -4.10
CA ARG A 189 -7.81 9.55 -4.11
C ARG A 189 -8.42 8.81 -2.91
N CYS A 190 -7.84 8.98 -1.72
CA CYS A 190 -8.38 8.44 -0.47
C CYS A 190 -9.24 9.50 0.22
N ASN A 191 -10.49 9.66 -0.22
CA ASN A 191 -11.25 10.89 0.06
C ASN A 191 -11.74 11.10 1.49
N LYS A 192 -11.86 10.07 2.35
CA LYS A 192 -12.17 10.25 3.78
C LYS A 192 -10.93 10.47 4.65
N MET A 193 -9.74 10.42 4.07
CA MET A 193 -8.49 10.53 4.80
C MET A 193 -8.31 11.94 5.33
N ILE A 194 -8.15 12.08 6.64
CA ILE A 194 -8.01 13.38 7.32
C ILE A 194 -6.53 13.74 7.49
N ASN A 195 -5.72 12.73 7.81
CA ASN A 195 -4.28 12.83 8.01
C ASN A 195 -3.57 11.57 7.50
N LEU A 196 -2.27 11.69 7.18
CA LEU A 196 -1.46 10.55 6.76
C LEU A 196 -1.09 9.67 7.94
N VAL A 197 -0.38 10.28 8.89
CA VAL A 197 0.16 9.62 10.07
C VAL A 197 -0.10 10.44 11.31
N THR A 198 0.18 9.85 12.46
CA THR A 198 0.22 10.55 13.73
C THR A 198 1.67 10.69 14.20
N PRO A 199 1.99 11.58 15.16
CA PRO A 199 3.35 11.82 15.63
C PRO A 199 4.07 10.53 16.07
N SER A 200 3.34 9.62 16.73
CA SER A 200 3.84 8.32 17.16
C SER A 200 4.32 7.39 16.02
N VAL A 201 3.88 7.63 14.77
CA VAL A 201 4.28 6.85 13.59
C VAL A 201 5.40 7.54 12.81
N VAL A 202 5.58 8.85 12.94
CA VAL A 202 6.56 9.59 12.11
C VAL A 202 7.98 9.04 12.27
N GLN A 203 8.38 8.63 13.49
CA GLN A 203 9.69 8.05 13.74
C GLN A 203 9.94 6.76 12.94
N SER A 204 8.90 5.99 12.63
CA SER A 204 9.06 4.77 11.84
C SER A 204 9.26 5.04 10.35
N LEU A 205 8.94 6.26 9.88
CA LEU A 205 9.18 6.72 8.52
C LEU A 205 10.59 7.27 8.29
N ALA A 206 11.54 7.01 9.19
CA ALA A 206 12.90 7.55 9.11
C ALA A 206 13.66 7.17 7.81
N GLN A 207 13.27 6.08 7.15
CA GLN A 207 13.88 5.61 5.90
C GLN A 207 13.23 6.17 4.63
N VAL A 208 12.10 6.89 4.76
CA VAL A 208 11.32 7.35 3.61
C VAL A 208 12.11 8.37 2.81
N THR A 209 12.25 8.10 1.51
CA THR A 209 12.92 8.97 0.53
C THR A 209 11.93 9.67 -0.38
N LYS A 210 10.73 9.10 -0.57
CA LYS A 210 9.69 9.63 -1.45
C LYS A 210 8.32 9.55 -0.78
N ILE A 211 7.64 10.69 -0.70
CA ILE A 211 6.21 10.80 -0.34
C ILE A 211 5.47 11.49 -1.47
N ARG A 212 4.37 10.90 -1.91
CA ARG A 212 3.46 11.48 -2.90
C ARG A 212 2.01 11.33 -2.43
N ILE A 213 1.29 12.44 -2.34
CA ILE A 213 -0.10 12.46 -1.86
C ILE A 213 -0.94 13.27 -2.84
N GLU A 214 -1.94 12.63 -3.45
CA GLU A 214 -2.72 13.21 -4.52
C GLU A 214 -4.23 13.06 -4.34
N TYR A 215 -4.98 14.10 -4.70
CA TYR A 215 -6.44 14.06 -4.78
C TYR A 215 -7.12 13.55 -3.48
N CYS A 216 -6.51 13.75 -2.31
CA CYS A 216 -7.10 13.40 -1.01
C CYS A 216 -7.82 14.63 -0.45
N GLU A 217 -9.05 14.88 -0.91
CA GLU A 217 -9.70 16.18 -0.78
C GLU A 217 -10.04 16.59 0.67
N ARG A 218 -10.30 15.64 1.57
CA ARG A 218 -10.62 15.92 2.99
C ARG A 218 -9.40 15.98 3.90
N MET A 219 -8.20 15.75 3.37
CA MET A 219 -6.97 15.79 4.15
C MET A 219 -6.71 17.22 4.62
N THR A 220 -6.70 17.45 5.93
CA THR A 220 -6.45 18.77 6.53
C THR A 220 -5.00 18.95 6.95
N GLU A 221 -4.31 17.85 7.24
CA GLU A 221 -2.93 17.81 7.71
C GLU A 221 -2.20 16.54 7.25
N ILE A 222 -0.88 16.54 7.18
CA ILE A 222 -0.11 15.33 6.86
C ILE A 222 0.16 14.55 8.15
N VAL A 223 0.64 15.23 9.19
CA VAL A 223 0.83 14.67 10.52
C VAL A 223 -0.24 15.23 11.45
N ALA A 224 -0.98 14.35 12.10
CA ALA A 224 -2.04 14.76 13.03
C ALA A 224 -1.53 15.40 14.31
N ASN A 225 -2.40 16.21 14.93
CA ASN A 225 -2.18 16.65 16.30
C ASN A 225 -2.68 15.58 17.30
N GLU A 226 -1.77 14.79 17.89
CA GLU A 226 -2.14 13.91 19.01
C GLU A 226 -2.11 14.71 20.32
N GLY A 227 -3.22 14.68 21.06
CA GLY A 227 -3.59 15.63 22.11
C GLY A 227 -2.83 15.56 23.44
N ASP A 228 -1.50 15.50 23.43
CA ASP A 228 -0.65 15.92 24.54
C ASP A 228 0.71 16.38 23.99
N GLU A 229 0.84 17.67 23.70
CA GLU A 229 2.07 18.33 23.18
C GLU A 229 3.31 18.05 24.05
N ALA A 230 3.12 17.67 25.32
CA ALA A 230 4.19 17.40 26.28
C ALA A 230 4.89 16.02 26.10
N THR A 231 4.33 15.11 25.30
CA THR A 231 4.81 13.71 25.23
C THR A 231 5.81 13.47 24.10
N TYR A 232 5.86 14.36 23.11
CA TYR A 232 6.65 14.16 21.90
C TYR A 232 7.79 15.16 21.83
N GLU A 233 8.92 14.74 21.27
CA GLU A 233 10.04 15.63 21.01
C GLU A 233 9.53 16.83 20.19
N ASN A 234 9.94 18.04 20.60
CA ASN A 234 9.59 19.28 19.91
C ASN A 234 10.18 19.38 18.49
N GLU A 235 10.84 18.32 18.02
CA GLU A 235 11.55 18.24 16.77
C GLU A 235 11.26 16.91 16.06
N ILE A 236 10.91 17.00 14.78
CA ILE A 236 10.66 15.86 13.91
C ILE A 236 11.57 15.96 12.69
N THR A 237 12.27 14.87 12.39
CA THR A 237 13.24 14.84 11.29
C THR A 237 12.88 13.77 10.25
N PHE A 238 12.60 14.20 9.03
CA PHE A 238 12.52 13.33 7.86
C PHE A 238 13.91 13.23 7.22
N SER A 239 14.79 12.44 7.85
CA SER A 239 16.23 12.48 7.56
C SER A 239 16.61 12.13 6.11
N LYS A 240 15.86 11.24 5.47
CA LYS A 240 16.14 10.73 4.13
C LYS A 240 15.16 11.21 3.05
N LEU A 241 14.14 11.99 3.40
CA LEU A 241 13.12 12.42 2.45
C LEU A 241 13.75 13.34 1.42
N LYS A 242 13.73 12.90 0.15
CA LYS A 242 14.28 13.63 -1.00
C LYS A 242 13.22 14.26 -1.87
N TYR A 243 12.07 13.58 -1.99
CA TYR A 243 10.95 13.99 -2.82
C TYR A 243 9.66 14.02 -2.02
N LEU A 244 9.00 15.19 -2.02
CA LEU A 244 7.67 15.38 -1.45
C LEU A 244 6.75 16.01 -2.50
N GLU A 245 5.66 15.34 -2.82
CA GLU A 245 4.63 15.86 -3.72
C GLU A 245 3.28 15.91 -3.03
N LEU A 246 2.70 17.11 -3.01
CA LEU A 246 1.37 17.41 -2.50
C LEU A 246 0.55 17.98 -3.67
N TYR A 247 -0.39 17.18 -4.19
CA TYR A 247 -1.14 17.55 -5.38
C TYR A 247 -2.65 17.44 -5.17
N HIS A 248 -3.37 18.52 -5.49
CA HIS A 248 -4.83 18.54 -5.45
C HIS A 248 -5.41 18.18 -4.06
N LEU A 249 -4.83 18.75 -3.01
CA LEU A 249 -5.27 18.56 -1.62
C LEU A 249 -6.09 19.77 -1.19
N GLN A 250 -7.39 19.73 -1.48
CA GLN A 250 -8.29 20.88 -1.39
C GLN A 250 -8.43 21.43 0.04
N SER A 251 -8.45 20.56 1.05
CA SER A 251 -8.62 20.96 2.46
C SER A 251 -7.31 21.08 3.24
N LEU A 252 -6.15 20.84 2.62
CA LEU A 252 -4.87 20.76 3.34
C LEU A 252 -4.52 22.15 3.88
N ALA A 253 -4.52 22.31 5.19
CA ALA A 253 -4.29 23.60 5.86
C ALA A 253 -2.85 23.75 6.37
N SER A 254 -2.19 22.64 6.73
CA SER A 254 -0.82 22.61 7.22
C SER A 254 -0.20 21.23 7.01
N PHE A 255 1.11 21.12 6.97
CA PHE A 255 1.80 19.82 7.05
C PHE A 255 1.61 19.19 8.45
N TRP A 256 1.68 20.01 9.50
CA TRP A 256 1.34 19.66 10.88
C TRP A 256 0.88 20.95 11.61
N PRO A 257 -0.26 20.94 12.31
CA PRO A 257 -0.78 22.14 13.00
C PRO A 257 0.03 22.62 14.21
N GLY A 258 0.85 21.80 14.86
CA GLY A 258 1.58 22.18 16.08
C GLY A 258 2.80 23.09 15.82
N ASN A 259 3.29 23.78 16.86
CA ASN A 259 4.47 24.65 16.79
C ASN A 259 5.79 23.88 16.93
N HIS A 260 5.87 22.71 16.30
CA HIS A 260 7.05 21.84 16.36
C HIS A 260 8.06 22.19 15.26
N THR A 261 9.34 21.91 15.52
CA THR A 261 10.41 22.10 14.54
C THR A 261 10.48 20.91 13.59
N PHE A 262 10.52 21.19 12.29
CA PHE A 262 10.70 20.17 11.25
C PHE A 262 12.07 20.28 10.59
N LYS A 263 12.73 19.14 10.42
CA LYS A 263 13.97 19.06 9.66
C LYS A 263 13.80 18.12 8.48
N PHE A 264 14.11 18.66 7.32
CA PHE A 264 14.16 17.96 6.04
C PHE A 264 15.57 18.10 5.45
N PRO A 265 16.59 17.47 6.08
CA PRO A 265 17.98 17.70 5.73
C PRO A 265 18.35 17.22 4.32
N SER A 266 17.56 16.33 3.72
CA SER A 266 17.81 15.73 2.41
C SER A 266 16.78 16.12 1.34
N LEU A 267 15.84 17.03 1.64
CA LEU A 267 14.75 17.34 0.71
C LEU A 267 15.26 18.18 -0.45
N GLU A 268 15.24 17.58 -1.64
CA GLU A 268 15.75 18.14 -2.89
C GLU A 268 14.60 18.66 -3.77
N ASP A 269 13.49 17.92 -3.82
CA ASP A 269 12.33 18.21 -4.65
C ASP A 269 11.05 18.31 -3.82
N LEU A 270 10.44 19.50 -3.82
CA LEU A 270 9.11 19.74 -3.27
C LEU A 270 8.17 20.25 -4.36
N ILE A 271 7.08 19.53 -4.60
CA ILE A 271 5.99 19.95 -5.48
C ILE A 271 4.76 20.23 -4.61
N VAL A 272 4.22 21.44 -4.72
CA VAL A 272 2.95 21.82 -4.12
C VAL A 272 2.08 22.42 -5.20
N SER A 273 1.01 21.72 -5.57
CA SER A 273 0.15 22.10 -6.68
C SER A 273 -1.32 21.88 -6.35
N SER A 274 -2.16 22.86 -6.67
CA SER A 274 -3.61 22.79 -6.43
C SER A 274 -4.00 22.49 -4.97
N CYS A 275 -3.30 23.11 -4.01
CA CYS A 275 -3.59 23.01 -2.57
C CYS A 275 -4.04 24.39 -2.03
N PRO A 276 -5.27 24.85 -2.33
CA PRO A 276 -5.70 26.23 -2.04
C PRO A 276 -5.81 26.55 -0.54
N SER A 277 -5.98 25.56 0.34
CA SER A 277 -6.04 25.81 1.79
C SER A 277 -4.66 25.94 2.46
N LEU A 278 -3.57 25.59 1.76
CA LEU A 278 -2.21 25.53 2.32
C LEU A 278 -1.55 26.92 2.25
N LYS A 279 -1.92 27.81 3.18
CA LYS A 279 -1.37 29.19 3.22
C LYS A 279 0.06 29.25 3.74
N VAL A 280 0.44 28.33 4.62
CA VAL A 280 1.79 28.14 5.16
C VAL A 280 2.08 26.65 5.15
N PHE A 281 3.36 26.27 5.11
CA PHE A 281 3.74 24.86 5.16
C PHE A 281 3.51 24.27 6.55
N SER A 282 3.94 24.96 7.60
CA SER A 282 3.76 24.55 9.01
C SER A 282 3.71 25.77 9.92
N GLN A 283 3.10 25.66 11.10
CA GLN A 283 3.15 26.76 12.10
C GLN A 283 4.53 26.91 12.73
N GLY A 284 5.21 25.79 13.00
CA GLY A 284 6.56 25.78 13.52
C GLY A 284 7.65 25.99 12.46
N VAL A 285 8.91 26.03 12.93
CA VAL A 285 10.09 26.30 12.10
C VAL A 285 10.43 25.07 11.25
N SER A 286 10.58 25.26 9.94
CA SER A 286 11.02 24.21 9.01
C SER A 286 12.42 24.49 8.48
N THR A 287 13.35 23.54 8.64
CA THR A 287 14.71 23.62 8.10
C THR A 287 14.88 22.68 6.90
N THR A 288 15.19 23.25 5.74
CA THR A 288 15.28 22.54 4.44
C THR A 288 16.58 22.93 3.71
N PRO A 289 17.77 22.56 4.24
CA PRO A 289 19.06 23.08 3.76
C PRO A 289 19.39 22.75 2.31
N GLN A 290 18.82 21.67 1.76
CA GLN A 290 19.05 21.25 0.37
C GLN A 290 17.98 21.75 -0.59
N LEU A 291 16.85 22.25 -0.08
CA LEU A 291 15.73 22.68 -0.91
C LEU A 291 16.05 24.04 -1.52
N GLN A 292 16.10 24.09 -2.85
CA GLN A 292 16.41 25.33 -3.59
C GLN A 292 15.18 25.97 -4.22
N ARG A 293 14.07 25.22 -4.33
CA ARG A 293 12.83 25.67 -4.98
C ARG A 293 11.65 24.78 -4.63
N VAL A 294 10.46 25.38 -4.63
CA VAL A 294 9.17 24.70 -4.62
C VAL A 294 8.55 24.78 -6.01
N LYS A 295 8.12 23.65 -6.56
CA LYS A 295 7.55 23.52 -7.90
C LYS A 295 6.02 23.51 -7.87
N GLU A 296 5.39 24.13 -8.87
CA GLU A 296 3.93 24.16 -9.03
C GLU A 296 3.37 23.02 -9.90
N SER A 297 4.23 22.17 -10.47
CA SER A 297 3.86 20.92 -11.15
C SER A 297 5.09 20.05 -11.38
N ARG A 298 4.92 18.80 -11.80
CA ARG A 298 6.06 17.92 -12.16
C ARG A 298 6.90 18.44 -13.32
N ASN A 299 6.28 19.21 -14.22
CA ASN A 299 6.94 19.79 -15.41
C ASN A 299 7.48 21.21 -15.13
N ASP A 300 7.32 21.73 -13.91
CA ASP A 300 7.86 23.02 -13.52
C ASP A 300 9.36 22.89 -13.23
N HIS A 301 10.16 23.36 -14.19
CA HIS A 301 11.61 23.41 -14.07
C HIS A 301 12.13 24.71 -13.46
N ARG A 302 11.27 25.71 -13.23
CA ARG A 302 11.67 26.98 -12.61
C ARG A 302 11.56 26.86 -11.10
N GLY A 303 10.37 26.53 -10.62
CA GLY A 303 10.00 26.60 -9.21
C GLY A 303 10.20 28.01 -8.64
N ARG A 304 10.00 28.15 -7.33
CA ARG A 304 10.13 29.41 -6.59
C ARG A 304 10.83 29.22 -5.27
N TRP A 305 11.52 30.25 -4.80
CA TRP A 305 12.15 30.24 -3.50
C TRP A 305 12.22 31.65 -2.92
N ALA A 306 11.68 31.83 -1.73
CA ALA A 306 11.59 33.10 -1.02
C ALA A 306 12.51 33.16 0.21
N GLY A 307 13.54 32.31 0.26
CA GLY A 307 14.48 32.21 1.38
C GLY A 307 14.11 31.16 2.42
N ASP A 308 12.83 30.98 2.71
CA ASP A 308 12.31 29.90 3.54
C ASP A 308 11.04 29.27 2.97
N LEU A 309 10.71 28.08 3.48
CA LEU A 309 9.61 27.27 2.98
C LEU A 309 8.24 27.93 3.23
N ASN A 310 7.99 28.49 4.40
CA ASN A 310 6.71 29.11 4.73
C ASN A 310 6.44 30.34 3.87
N THR A 311 7.42 31.24 3.73
CA THR A 311 7.32 32.42 2.86
C THR A 311 7.12 32.01 1.40
N THR A 312 7.80 30.94 0.94
CA THR A 312 7.63 30.44 -0.44
C THR A 312 6.21 29.93 -0.69
N ILE A 313 5.63 29.16 0.25
CA ILE A 313 4.24 28.70 0.15
C ILE A 313 3.24 29.87 0.20
N GLN A 314 3.47 30.88 1.06
CA GLN A 314 2.62 32.07 1.12
C GLN A 314 2.61 32.86 -0.20
N GLN A 315 3.76 32.99 -0.86
CA GLN A 315 3.84 33.63 -2.19
C GLN A 315 3.06 32.84 -3.25
N LEU A 316 3.20 31.51 -3.26
CA LEU A 316 2.44 30.63 -4.16
C LEU A 316 0.92 30.74 -3.96
N TYR A 317 0.47 31.00 -2.73
CA TYR A 317 -0.94 31.22 -2.42
C TYR A 317 -1.43 32.61 -2.86
N SER A 318 -0.67 33.66 -2.54
CA SER A 318 -1.09 35.05 -2.71
C SER A 318 -1.30 35.45 -4.18
N GLU A 319 -0.68 34.75 -5.13
CA GLU A 319 -0.84 35.00 -6.56
C GLU A 319 -2.03 34.27 -7.20
N LYS A 320 -2.70 33.38 -6.46
CA LYS A 320 -3.85 32.60 -6.95
C LYS A 320 -5.20 33.15 -6.47
N VAL A 321 -5.20 34.20 -5.64
CA VAL A 321 -6.37 34.89 -5.09
C VAL A 321 -6.69 36.14 -5.89
#